data_AF-A0A7J8B2J0-F1
#
_entry.id   AF-A0A7J8B2J0-F1
#
_cell.length_a   1.000
_cell.length_b   1.000
_cell.length_c   1.000
_cell.angle_alpha   90.00
_cell.angle_beta   90.00
_cell.angle_gamma   90.00
#
_symmetry.space_group_name_H-M   'P 1'
#
loop_
_entity.id
_entity.type
_entity.pdbx_description
1 polymer ?
#
loop_
_entity_poly.entity_id
_entity_poly.type
_entity_poly.pdbx_seq_one_letter_code
_entity_poly.pdbx_strand_id
1 'polypeptide(L)'
;MAGAKLWLLLLLAGAFAGPAAALWPWPQYIQTSDWHYTISPHSFQFKYHVRSAAQSGCSVLDEAFQRYRDLLFGAESWQRPALTGEQHTSEKDSLVILVVTPGCDQLPSLESVENYTLTINNEQCFLLSETVWGALRGLETFSQLVWRSPEGTFFINKTEIEDFPRFPHRGLLLDTSRHYLPLHSILDTLDVMAYNKFNVFHWHLVDDSSFPYESFTFPELTRKGSYNPATHIYTAQDVKEVIEYARLRGIRVLAEFDTPGHTLSWGRGVSGLLTPCYSGSQPSGTFGPVNPILNSTYEFMNTFFLEVNSVFPDFYLHLGGDEVDFACWKSNPDVQAFMKKKGFGNDFKQLESFYIQTFCQTQSSRYGEKKYQ
;
A
#
# COMPACT_ATOMS: atom_id res chain seq x y z
N MET A 1 -10.28 3.25 -51.49
CA MET A 1 -10.57 4.55 -50.84
C MET A 1 -11.65 4.38 -49.75
N ALA A 2 -11.37 3.60 -48.70
CA ALA A 2 -12.32 3.38 -47.60
C ALA A 2 -11.68 3.41 -46.20
N GLY A 3 -10.37 3.68 -46.09
CA GLY A 3 -9.64 3.72 -44.81
C GLY A 3 -9.50 5.10 -44.16
N ALA A 4 -9.66 6.18 -44.94
CA ALA A 4 -9.37 7.54 -44.45
C ALA A 4 -10.59 8.24 -43.78
N LYS A 5 -11.81 7.74 -43.98
CA LYS A 5 -13.03 8.37 -43.43
C LYS A 5 -13.37 7.93 -42.00
N LEU A 6 -12.86 6.78 -41.55
CA LEU A 6 -13.14 6.28 -40.19
C LEU A 6 -12.27 6.95 -39.11
N TRP A 7 -11.06 7.39 -39.47
CA TRP A 7 -10.15 8.09 -38.56
C TRP A 7 -10.58 9.55 -38.30
N LEU A 8 -11.22 10.22 -39.26
CA LEU A 8 -11.73 11.58 -39.04
C LEU A 8 -12.95 11.62 -38.10
N LEU A 9 -13.77 10.55 -38.05
CA LEU A 9 -14.94 10.49 -37.18
C LEU A 9 -14.59 10.21 -35.71
N LEU A 10 -13.48 9.50 -35.44
CA LEU A 10 -12.97 9.31 -34.08
C LEU A 10 -12.23 10.56 -33.55
N LEU A 11 -11.56 11.32 -34.42
CA LEU A 11 -10.94 12.59 -34.04
C LEU A 11 -11.97 13.72 -33.80
N LEU A 12 -13.13 13.66 -34.44
CA LEU A 12 -14.25 14.59 -34.18
C LEU A 12 -15.09 14.19 -32.97
N ALA A 13 -15.11 12.92 -32.57
CA ALA A 13 -15.76 12.50 -31.32
C ALA A 13 -14.98 12.98 -30.07
N GLY A 14 -13.68 13.25 -30.19
CA GLY A 14 -12.88 13.92 -29.15
C GLY A 14 -13.11 15.42 -29.04
N ALA A 15 -13.72 16.06 -30.05
CA ALA A 15 -13.99 17.51 -30.05
C ALA A 15 -15.36 17.87 -29.42
N PHE A 16 -16.19 16.87 -29.09
CA PHE A 16 -17.46 17.04 -28.39
C PHE A 16 -17.50 16.31 -27.04
N ALA A 17 -16.37 15.79 -26.57
CA ALA A 17 -16.23 15.51 -25.15
C ALA A 17 -16.29 16.88 -24.45
N GLY A 18 -17.30 17.10 -23.61
CA GLY A 18 -17.25 18.20 -22.63
C GLY A 18 -15.94 18.13 -21.82
N PRO A 19 -15.58 19.17 -21.06
CA PRO A 19 -14.31 19.23 -20.32
C PRO A 19 -14.06 17.86 -19.68
N ALA A 20 -13.06 17.14 -20.18
CA ALA A 20 -12.76 15.80 -19.73
C ALA A 20 -12.43 15.92 -18.25
N ALA A 21 -13.37 15.53 -17.39
CA ALA A 21 -13.20 15.65 -15.96
C ALA A 21 -12.09 14.68 -15.55
N ALA A 22 -10.90 15.22 -15.30
CA ALA A 22 -9.66 14.47 -15.07
C ALA A 22 -9.60 13.81 -13.67
N LEU A 23 -10.74 13.73 -12.97
CA LEU A 23 -10.82 13.20 -11.62
C LEU A 23 -10.76 11.67 -11.61
N TRP A 24 -9.82 11.13 -10.87
CA TRP A 24 -9.70 9.70 -10.62
C TRP A 24 -9.18 9.41 -9.21
N PRO A 25 -9.84 8.51 -8.43
CA PRO A 25 -11.19 7.99 -8.66
C PRO A 25 -12.26 9.08 -8.66
N TRP A 26 -13.40 8.81 -9.31
CA TRP A 26 -14.54 9.73 -9.32
C TRP A 26 -15.15 9.86 -7.91
N PRO A 27 -15.35 11.09 -7.39
CA PRO A 27 -15.97 11.30 -6.09
C PRO A 27 -17.42 10.79 -6.01
N GLN A 28 -17.90 10.44 -4.81
CA GLN A 28 -19.30 10.02 -4.61
C GLN A 28 -20.30 11.10 -5.05
N TYR A 29 -20.07 12.34 -4.61
CA TYR A 29 -20.89 13.49 -4.96
C TYR A 29 -20.00 14.64 -5.44
N ILE A 30 -20.34 15.19 -6.60
CA ILE A 30 -19.68 16.36 -7.16
C ILE A 30 -20.70 17.25 -7.86
N GLN A 31 -20.64 18.55 -7.54
CA GLN A 31 -21.33 19.60 -8.26
C GLN A 31 -20.28 20.59 -8.75
N THR A 32 -20.22 20.82 -10.06
CA THR A 32 -19.25 21.73 -10.67
C THR A 32 -19.97 22.77 -11.52
N SER A 33 -19.31 23.90 -11.74
CA SER A 33 -19.80 25.02 -12.54
C SER A 33 -18.70 25.46 -13.51
N ASP A 34 -19.10 26.11 -14.61
CA ASP A 34 -18.17 26.72 -15.56
C ASP A 34 -17.46 27.97 -15.01
N TRP A 35 -17.95 28.49 -13.87
CA TRP A 35 -17.26 29.56 -13.16
C TRP A 35 -15.92 29.08 -12.62
N HIS A 36 -14.86 29.83 -12.90
CA HIS A 36 -13.49 29.48 -12.50
C HIS A 36 -12.78 30.63 -11.80
N TYR A 37 -11.77 30.27 -11.03
CA TYR A 37 -10.90 31.15 -10.27
C TYR A 37 -9.45 30.96 -10.71
N THR A 38 -8.67 32.02 -10.70
CA THR A 38 -7.22 31.94 -10.94
C THR A 38 -6.49 31.46 -9.69
N ILE A 39 -5.41 30.71 -9.89
CA ILE A 39 -4.46 30.36 -8.83
C ILE A 39 -3.08 30.88 -9.23
N SER A 40 -2.42 31.62 -8.33
CA SER A 40 -1.04 32.03 -8.52
C SER A 40 -0.08 31.03 -7.83
N PRO A 41 0.82 30.37 -8.58
CA PRO A 41 1.80 29.42 -8.01
C PRO A 41 2.68 30.04 -6.92
N HIS A 42 2.96 31.34 -7.02
CA HIS A 42 3.90 32.03 -6.13
C HIS A 42 3.29 32.38 -4.78
N SER A 43 1.98 32.67 -4.72
CA SER A 43 1.27 33.09 -3.50
C SER A 43 0.39 32.00 -2.90
N PHE A 44 0.02 30.97 -3.66
CA PHE A 44 -0.86 29.92 -3.16
C PHE A 44 -0.27 29.20 -1.95
N GLN A 45 -1.08 28.96 -0.91
CA GLN A 45 -0.65 28.27 0.32
C GLN A 45 -1.70 27.27 0.82
N PHE A 46 -1.25 26.13 1.34
CA PHE A 46 -2.07 25.28 2.19
C PHE A 46 -2.02 25.81 3.62
N LYS A 47 -3.18 25.95 4.28
CA LYS A 47 -3.29 26.53 5.62
C LYS A 47 -4.16 25.68 6.52
N TYR A 48 -3.79 25.55 7.78
CA TYR A 48 -4.67 25.02 8.80
C TYR A 48 -5.78 26.01 9.14
N HIS A 49 -7.00 25.50 9.29
CA HIS A 49 -8.07 26.26 9.90
C HIS A 49 -7.80 26.45 11.41
N VAL A 50 -8.15 27.61 11.97
CA VAL A 50 -7.89 27.94 13.39
C VAL A 50 -8.60 27.01 14.38
N ARG A 51 -9.64 26.30 13.94
CA ARG A 51 -10.39 25.30 14.73
C ARG A 51 -10.04 23.85 14.38
N SER A 52 -9.06 23.62 13.51
CA SER A 52 -8.64 22.27 13.13
C SER A 52 -7.97 21.59 14.32
N ALA A 53 -8.27 20.30 14.54
CA ALA A 53 -7.56 19.48 15.52
C ALA A 53 -6.10 19.23 15.11
N ALA A 54 -5.84 19.17 13.80
CA ALA A 54 -4.49 19.19 13.25
C ALA A 54 -3.99 20.64 13.07
N GLN A 55 -2.76 20.91 13.47
CA GLN A 55 -2.07 22.20 13.35
C GLN A 55 -0.63 21.97 12.90
N SER A 56 0.15 23.05 12.75
CA SER A 56 1.59 22.96 12.47
C SER A 56 2.30 22.04 13.47
N GLY A 57 3.16 21.15 12.97
CA GLY A 57 3.72 20.01 13.70
C GLY A 57 3.02 18.68 13.37
N CYS A 58 1.92 18.71 12.60
CA CYS A 58 1.29 17.52 12.06
C CYS A 58 2.14 16.93 10.92
N SER A 59 3.01 15.97 11.24
CA SER A 59 3.93 15.33 10.27
C SER A 59 3.27 14.94 8.95
N VAL A 60 2.08 14.32 9.00
CA VAL A 60 1.34 13.88 7.81
C VAL A 60 0.93 15.04 6.91
N LEU A 61 0.39 16.12 7.48
CA LEU A 61 -0.15 17.23 6.69
C LEU A 61 0.91 18.24 6.28
N ASP A 62 1.89 18.53 7.14
CA ASP A 62 2.98 19.43 6.80
C ASP A 62 3.77 18.89 5.58
N GLU A 63 4.10 17.59 5.58
CA GLU A 63 4.75 16.92 4.44
C GLU A 63 3.82 16.82 3.21
N ALA A 64 2.52 16.60 3.42
CA ALA A 64 1.56 16.57 2.31
C ALA A 64 1.43 17.94 1.63
N PHE A 65 1.40 19.03 2.40
CA PHE A 65 1.30 20.38 1.85
C PHE A 65 2.51 20.72 0.98
N GLN A 66 3.71 20.33 1.41
CA GLN A 66 4.92 20.50 0.60
C GLN A 66 4.84 19.65 -0.67
N ARG A 67 4.55 18.34 -0.54
CA ARG A 67 4.47 17.42 -1.67
C ARG A 67 3.44 17.85 -2.72
N TYR A 68 2.23 18.25 -2.30
CA TYR A 68 1.20 18.70 -3.24
C TYR A 68 1.50 20.06 -3.85
N ARG A 69 2.21 20.95 -3.13
CA ARG A 69 2.72 22.19 -3.70
C ARG A 69 3.70 21.89 -4.83
N ASP A 70 4.64 20.99 -4.60
CA ASP A 70 5.64 20.60 -5.59
C ASP A 70 5.00 19.85 -6.76
N LEU A 71 4.00 19.00 -6.51
CA LEU A 71 3.23 18.33 -7.57
C LEU A 71 2.51 19.33 -8.48
N LEU A 72 1.93 20.39 -7.91
CA LEU A 72 1.17 21.40 -8.66
C LEU A 72 2.07 22.42 -9.37
N PHE A 73 3.18 22.82 -8.72
CA PHE A 73 3.95 24.01 -9.11
C PHE A 73 5.47 23.78 -9.19
N GLY A 74 5.96 22.55 -9.07
CA GLY A 74 7.39 22.22 -9.01
C GLY A 74 8.13 22.18 -10.34
N ALA A 75 7.46 22.23 -11.49
CA ALA A 75 8.13 22.23 -12.79
C ALA A 75 8.84 23.59 -13.06
N GLU A 76 10.18 23.58 -13.10
CA GLU A 76 11.11 24.73 -13.02
C GLU A 76 11.06 25.80 -14.15
N SER A 77 10.03 25.90 -14.99
CA SER A 77 9.97 26.95 -16.02
C SER A 77 8.62 27.63 -16.12
N TRP A 78 8.26 28.39 -15.09
CA TRP A 78 7.11 29.29 -15.12
C TRP A 78 7.48 30.59 -15.84
N GLN A 79 7.26 30.65 -17.15
CA GLN A 79 7.16 31.95 -17.82
C GLN A 79 5.88 32.64 -17.34
N ARG A 80 5.98 33.88 -16.85
CA ARG A 80 4.80 34.70 -16.52
C ARG A 80 3.95 34.83 -17.79
N PRO A 81 2.68 34.40 -17.79
CA PRO A 81 1.77 34.78 -18.86
C PRO A 81 1.69 36.30 -18.92
N ALA A 82 1.80 36.89 -20.10
CA ALA A 82 1.42 38.27 -20.29
C ALA A 82 -0.07 38.36 -19.96
N LEU A 83 -0.43 39.13 -18.93
CA LEU A 83 -1.82 39.42 -18.58
C LEU A 83 -2.44 40.25 -19.72
N THR A 84 -2.93 39.57 -20.76
CA THR A 84 -3.71 40.18 -21.82
C THR A 84 -5.17 39.78 -21.64
N GLY A 85 -5.93 40.62 -20.96
CA GLY A 85 -7.38 40.49 -20.89
C GLY A 85 -7.93 40.86 -19.51
N GLU A 86 -8.64 41.98 -19.44
CA GLU A 86 -9.55 42.30 -18.35
C GLU A 86 -10.68 41.26 -18.32
N GLN A 87 -10.52 40.21 -17.52
CA GLN A 87 -11.65 39.50 -16.95
C GLN A 87 -11.46 39.41 -15.44
N HIS A 88 -12.43 39.92 -14.71
CA HIS A 88 -12.53 39.86 -13.25
C HIS A 88 -12.69 38.40 -12.78
N THR A 89 -11.66 37.58 -12.88
CA THR A 89 -11.62 36.28 -12.21
C THR A 89 -11.06 36.47 -10.81
N SER A 90 -11.88 36.23 -9.79
CA SER A 90 -11.40 36.27 -8.40
C SER A 90 -10.30 35.23 -8.19
N GLU A 91 -9.25 35.59 -7.48
CA GLU A 91 -8.10 34.72 -7.20
C GLU A 91 -8.34 33.85 -5.96
N LYS A 92 -7.78 32.64 -5.94
CA LYS A 92 -7.69 31.79 -4.75
C LYS A 92 -6.25 31.67 -4.27
N ASP A 93 -5.97 32.32 -3.14
CA ASP A 93 -4.63 32.37 -2.56
C ASP A 93 -4.32 31.23 -1.58
N SER A 94 -5.33 30.48 -1.14
CA SER A 94 -5.09 29.37 -0.22
C SER A 94 -6.20 28.34 -0.22
N LEU A 95 -5.83 27.08 0.01
CA LEU A 95 -6.74 26.04 0.49
C LEU A 95 -6.62 25.96 2.01
N VAL A 96 -7.75 26.08 2.71
CA VAL A 96 -7.83 25.99 4.18
C VAL A 96 -8.35 24.61 4.59
N ILE A 97 -7.63 23.91 5.46
CA ILE A 97 -7.90 22.52 5.86
C ILE A 97 -8.39 22.49 7.31
N LEU A 98 -9.52 21.82 7.55
CA LEU A 98 -10.04 21.52 8.88
C LEU A 98 -10.14 20.01 9.07
N VAL A 99 -9.39 19.48 10.04
CA VAL A 99 -9.55 18.10 10.51
C VAL A 99 -10.30 18.10 11.83
N VAL A 100 -11.34 17.28 11.97
CA VAL A 100 -12.20 17.23 13.16
C VAL A 100 -11.52 16.53 14.34
N THR A 101 -10.90 15.38 14.10
CA THR A 101 -10.30 14.55 15.15
C THR A 101 -8.76 14.57 15.11
N PRO A 102 -8.08 14.59 16.28
CA PRO A 102 -6.62 14.51 16.31
C PRO A 102 -6.16 13.11 15.89
N GLY A 103 -5.06 13.03 15.13
CA GLY A 103 -4.53 11.73 14.67
C GLY A 103 -3.26 11.78 13.83
N CYS A 104 -2.55 12.91 13.81
CA CYS A 104 -1.38 13.11 12.93
C CYS A 104 -0.21 12.14 13.18
N ASP A 105 -0.09 11.64 14.41
CA ASP A 105 1.01 10.74 14.82
C ASP A 105 0.58 9.27 14.89
N GLN A 106 -0.66 8.97 14.49
CA GLN A 106 -1.18 7.61 14.48
C GLN A 106 -0.90 6.91 13.14
N LEU A 107 -0.96 5.58 13.14
CA LEU A 107 -0.99 4.78 11.92
C LEU A 107 -2.43 4.66 11.41
N PRO A 108 -2.64 4.59 10.08
CA PRO A 108 -3.95 4.25 9.55
C PRO A 108 -4.34 2.83 9.94
N SER A 109 -5.63 2.57 10.07
CA SER A 109 -6.24 1.27 10.38
C SER A 109 -7.39 0.96 9.43
N LEU A 110 -7.98 -0.24 9.51
CA LEU A 110 -9.15 -0.61 8.71
C LEU A 110 -10.37 0.28 9.04
N GLU A 111 -10.45 0.79 10.26
CA GLU A 111 -11.51 1.63 10.79
C GLU A 111 -11.26 3.12 10.57
N SER A 112 -10.13 3.49 9.97
CA SER A 112 -9.80 4.88 9.67
C SER A 112 -10.84 5.51 8.74
N VAL A 113 -11.45 6.59 9.20
CA VAL A 113 -12.49 7.31 8.44
C VAL A 113 -11.83 8.24 7.42
N GLU A 114 -11.99 7.94 6.14
CA GLU A 114 -11.35 8.66 5.02
C GLU A 114 -12.32 9.63 4.29
N ASN A 115 -13.41 10.07 4.95
CA ASN A 115 -14.36 11.00 4.34
C ASN A 115 -13.78 12.43 4.25
N TYR A 116 -14.21 13.19 3.26
CA TYR A 116 -13.91 14.61 3.15
C TYR A 116 -14.98 15.36 2.36
N THR A 117 -15.04 16.67 2.58
CA THR A 117 -15.77 17.61 1.74
C THR A 117 -14.82 18.70 1.25
N LEU A 118 -14.92 19.03 -0.05
CA LEU A 118 -14.12 20.07 -0.68
C LEU A 118 -15.04 21.11 -1.31
N THR A 119 -14.94 22.35 -0.82
CA THR A 119 -15.79 23.46 -1.24
C THR A 119 -14.95 24.59 -1.81
N ILE A 120 -15.17 24.91 -3.08
CA ILE A 120 -14.52 25.99 -3.82
C ILE A 120 -15.63 26.90 -4.34
N ASN A 121 -15.79 28.07 -3.72
CA ASN A 121 -16.82 29.05 -4.10
C ASN A 121 -16.27 30.49 -3.99
N ASN A 122 -17.10 31.52 -4.10
CA ASN A 122 -16.63 32.92 -4.06
C ASN A 122 -15.99 33.30 -2.72
N GLU A 123 -16.45 32.71 -1.63
CA GLU A 123 -16.09 33.07 -0.26
C GLU A 123 -14.89 32.26 0.24
N GLN A 124 -14.85 30.95 -0.07
CA GLN A 124 -13.88 30.03 0.52
C GLN A 124 -13.34 29.00 -0.48
N CYS A 125 -12.12 28.52 -0.18
CA CYS A 125 -11.52 27.31 -0.72
C CYS A 125 -11.14 26.46 0.48
N PHE A 126 -11.96 25.46 0.77
CA PHE A 126 -12.02 24.81 2.08
C PHE A 126 -12.13 23.29 1.95
N LEU A 127 -11.28 22.57 2.68
CA LEU A 127 -11.26 21.12 2.78
C LEU A 127 -11.55 20.72 4.23
N LEU A 128 -12.64 20.00 4.45
CA LEU A 128 -13.03 19.47 5.75
C LEU A 128 -12.97 17.94 5.73
N SER A 129 -12.42 17.33 6.77
CA SER A 129 -12.42 15.88 6.92
C SER A 129 -12.56 15.45 8.38
N GLU A 130 -13.09 14.24 8.61
CA GLU A 130 -13.20 13.71 9.98
C GLU A 130 -11.82 13.45 10.58
N THR A 131 -10.92 12.86 9.79
CA THR A 131 -9.55 12.51 10.19
C THR A 131 -8.53 13.07 9.21
N VAL A 132 -7.25 12.98 9.58
CA VAL A 132 -6.13 13.36 8.71
C VAL A 132 -6.09 12.55 7.41
N TRP A 133 -6.61 11.32 7.41
CA TRP A 133 -6.64 10.44 6.25
C TRP A 133 -7.58 10.95 5.16
N GLY A 134 -8.75 11.47 5.54
CA GLY A 134 -9.67 12.12 4.62
C GLY A 134 -9.07 13.39 4.00
N ALA A 135 -8.32 14.18 4.78
CA ALA A 135 -7.62 15.35 4.26
C ALA A 135 -6.61 14.98 3.17
N LEU A 136 -5.84 13.89 3.34
CA LEU A 136 -4.94 13.41 2.28
C LEU A 136 -5.68 13.07 0.98
N ARG A 137 -6.87 12.46 1.07
CA ARG A 137 -7.69 12.14 -0.12
C ARG A 137 -8.23 13.39 -0.78
N GLY A 138 -8.65 14.37 0.01
CA GLY A 138 -9.10 15.66 -0.48
C GLY A 138 -8.01 16.50 -1.13
N LEU A 139 -6.77 16.43 -0.63
CA LEU A 139 -5.62 17.07 -1.26
C LEU A 139 -5.31 16.47 -2.64
N GLU A 140 -5.42 15.15 -2.79
CA GLU A 140 -5.31 14.50 -4.11
C GLU A 140 -6.41 14.97 -5.06
N THR A 141 -7.67 14.98 -4.61
CA THR A 141 -8.77 15.46 -5.44
C THR A 141 -8.60 16.94 -5.80
N PHE A 142 -8.14 17.77 -4.87
CA PHE A 142 -7.83 19.16 -5.13
C PHE A 142 -6.74 19.30 -6.20
N SER A 143 -5.68 18.49 -6.15
CA SER A 143 -4.58 18.56 -7.11
C SER A 143 -5.07 18.29 -8.55
N GLN A 144 -6.01 17.34 -8.71
CA GLN A 144 -6.60 16.97 -9.99
C GLN A 144 -7.62 18.00 -10.51
N LEU A 145 -8.20 18.84 -9.64
CA LEU A 145 -9.11 19.92 -10.03
C LEU A 145 -8.37 21.13 -10.60
N VAL A 146 -7.09 21.31 -10.24
CA VAL A 146 -6.27 22.39 -10.77
C VAL A 146 -5.87 22.05 -12.19
N TRP A 147 -6.22 22.93 -13.13
CA TRP A 147 -5.89 22.77 -14.54
C TRP A 147 -5.17 24.00 -15.08
N ARG A 148 -4.48 23.81 -16.20
CA ARG A 148 -3.68 24.84 -16.84
C ARG A 148 -4.26 25.18 -18.21
N SER A 149 -4.50 26.47 -18.44
CA SER A 149 -4.86 26.99 -19.75
C SER A 149 -3.69 26.88 -20.74
N PRO A 150 -3.94 26.95 -22.07
CA PRO A 150 -2.89 27.00 -23.08
C PRO A 150 -1.89 28.16 -22.88
N GLU A 151 -2.34 29.28 -22.32
CA GLU A 151 -1.52 30.46 -22.00
C GLU A 151 -0.64 30.25 -20.76
N GLY A 152 -0.86 29.14 -20.06
CA GLY A 152 -0.07 28.73 -18.91
C GLY A 152 -0.61 29.20 -17.57
N THR A 153 -1.75 29.89 -17.53
CA THR A 153 -2.45 30.32 -16.31
C THR A 153 -3.13 29.13 -15.64
N PHE A 154 -3.00 29.03 -14.32
CA PHE A 154 -3.65 28.01 -13.50
C PHE A 154 -5.06 28.44 -13.10
N PHE A 155 -5.99 27.51 -13.21
CA PHE A 155 -7.39 27.71 -12.90
C PHE A 155 -7.95 26.57 -12.06
N ILE A 156 -9.03 26.88 -11.35
CA ILE A 156 -9.86 25.89 -10.65
C ILE A 156 -11.33 26.30 -10.74
N ASN A 157 -12.21 25.34 -10.98
CA ASN A 157 -13.64 25.60 -11.13
C ASN A 157 -14.34 25.68 -9.77
N LYS A 158 -15.41 26.48 -9.69
CA LYS A 158 -16.35 26.44 -8.57
C LYS A 158 -16.92 25.03 -8.46
N THR A 159 -16.64 24.39 -7.33
CA THR A 159 -16.86 22.96 -7.15
C THR A 159 -17.24 22.67 -5.71
N GLU A 160 -18.23 21.80 -5.51
CA GLU A 160 -18.61 21.22 -4.22
C GLU A 160 -18.50 19.70 -4.34
N ILE A 161 -17.69 19.09 -3.48
CA ILE A 161 -17.48 17.64 -3.42
C ILE A 161 -17.75 17.15 -2.01
N GLU A 162 -18.46 16.03 -1.92
CA GLU A 162 -18.54 15.18 -0.73
C GLU A 162 -18.14 13.77 -1.16
N ASP A 163 -17.12 13.21 -0.49
CA ASP A 163 -16.53 11.96 -0.93
C ASP A 163 -16.10 11.09 0.25
N PHE A 164 -16.19 9.78 0.01
CA PHE A 164 -15.81 8.74 0.96
C PHE A 164 -15.62 7.42 0.20
N PRO A 165 -14.74 6.54 0.67
CA PRO A 165 -14.52 5.27 0.00
C PRO A 165 -15.72 4.34 0.19
N ARG A 166 -16.07 3.60 -0.88
CA ARG A 166 -17.05 2.51 -0.80
C ARG A 166 -16.57 1.34 0.08
N PHE A 167 -15.26 1.06 0.05
CA PHE A 167 -14.65 -0.04 0.79
C PHE A 167 -13.42 0.45 1.58
N PRO A 168 -13.26 0.03 2.84
CA PRO A 168 -12.16 0.47 3.69
C PRO A 168 -10.83 -0.22 3.41
N HIS A 169 -10.82 -1.38 2.75
CA HIS A 169 -9.59 -2.08 2.35
C HIS A 169 -9.43 -1.97 0.83
N ARG A 170 -8.43 -1.21 0.38
CA ARG A 170 -8.09 -1.04 -1.04
C ARG A 170 -6.60 -1.32 -1.20
N GLY A 171 -6.29 -2.54 -1.59
CA GLY A 171 -4.93 -3.10 -1.56
C GLY A 171 -4.25 -3.20 -2.91
N LEU A 172 -2.93 -3.02 -2.91
CA LEU A 172 -2.03 -3.40 -4.00
C LEU A 172 -1.01 -4.38 -3.44
N LEU A 173 -0.89 -5.56 -4.06
CA LEU A 173 0.11 -6.58 -3.71
C LEU A 173 1.38 -6.34 -4.52
N LEU A 174 2.52 -6.35 -3.83
CA LEU A 174 3.84 -6.31 -4.46
C LEU A 174 4.69 -7.49 -3.98
N ASP A 175 5.03 -8.36 -4.93
CA ASP A 175 5.93 -9.51 -4.73
C ASP A 175 7.37 -9.04 -4.90
N THR A 176 8.13 -9.13 -3.80
CA THR A 176 9.55 -8.77 -3.75
C THR A 176 10.47 -9.97 -3.58
N SER A 177 9.93 -11.18 -3.68
CA SER A 177 10.66 -12.43 -3.56
C SER A 177 11.03 -13.01 -4.92
N ARG A 178 10.06 -13.11 -5.85
CA ARG A 178 10.31 -13.63 -7.20
C ARG A 178 11.30 -12.77 -7.97
N HIS A 179 11.29 -11.46 -7.69
CA HIS A 179 12.35 -10.53 -8.06
C HIS A 179 12.52 -9.51 -6.94
N TYR A 180 13.76 -9.16 -6.61
CA TYR A 180 14.02 -8.05 -5.71
C TYR A 180 13.63 -6.72 -6.36
N LEU A 181 12.95 -5.86 -5.62
CA LEU A 181 12.64 -4.50 -6.04
C LEU A 181 13.44 -3.50 -5.18
N PRO A 182 14.21 -2.57 -5.78
CA PRO A 182 14.91 -1.54 -5.02
C PRO A 182 13.95 -0.70 -4.17
N LEU A 183 14.43 -0.20 -3.03
CA LEU A 183 13.63 0.61 -2.10
C LEU A 183 12.91 1.77 -2.81
N HIS A 184 13.61 2.53 -3.67
CA HIS A 184 13.02 3.66 -4.39
C HIS A 184 11.79 3.25 -5.23
N SER A 185 11.81 2.08 -5.88
CA SER A 185 10.67 1.60 -6.66
C SER A 185 9.45 1.28 -5.79
N ILE A 186 9.67 0.84 -4.56
CA ILE A 186 8.59 0.63 -3.58
C ILE A 186 8.01 1.98 -3.14
N LEU A 187 8.87 2.97 -2.87
CA LEU A 187 8.43 4.32 -2.49
C LEU A 187 7.64 5.00 -3.63
N ASP A 188 8.11 4.89 -4.88
CA ASP A 188 7.40 5.38 -6.07
C ASP A 188 6.03 4.69 -6.22
N THR A 189 5.95 3.40 -5.91
CA THR A 189 4.67 2.66 -5.91
C THR A 189 3.72 3.24 -4.86
N LEU A 190 4.21 3.57 -3.66
CA LEU A 190 3.39 4.18 -2.60
C LEU A 190 2.89 5.59 -2.98
N ASP A 191 3.68 6.37 -3.71
CA ASP A 191 3.23 7.64 -4.29
C ASP A 191 2.05 7.43 -5.24
N VAL A 192 2.19 6.51 -6.19
CA VAL A 192 1.15 6.21 -7.18
C VAL A 192 -0.10 5.62 -6.53
N MET A 193 0.06 4.81 -5.48
CA MET A 193 -1.04 4.33 -4.65
C MET A 193 -1.80 5.49 -4.01
N ALA A 194 -1.10 6.50 -3.48
CA ALA A 194 -1.73 7.67 -2.88
C ALA A 194 -2.55 8.47 -3.90
N TYR A 195 -2.01 8.68 -5.12
CA TYR A 195 -2.74 9.34 -6.21
C TYR A 195 -4.03 8.60 -6.59
N ASN A 196 -3.99 7.28 -6.54
CA ASN A 196 -5.14 6.41 -6.83
C ASN A 196 -6.02 6.11 -5.60
N LYS A 197 -5.75 6.76 -4.46
CA LYS A 197 -6.46 6.57 -3.18
C LYS A 197 -6.46 5.12 -2.67
N PHE A 198 -5.47 4.30 -3.02
CA PHE A 198 -5.21 3.02 -2.34
C PHE A 198 -4.71 3.28 -0.92
N ASN A 199 -5.00 2.35 0.00
CA ASN A 199 -4.67 2.52 1.42
C ASN A 199 -4.08 1.27 2.09
N VAL A 200 -3.86 0.19 1.34
CA VAL A 200 -3.15 -1.00 1.83
C VAL A 200 -2.05 -1.38 0.84
N PHE A 201 -0.82 -1.37 1.31
CA PHE A 201 0.32 -1.97 0.64
C PHE A 201 0.48 -3.38 1.16
N HIS A 202 0.06 -4.36 0.37
CA HIS A 202 0.24 -5.77 0.68
C HIS A 202 1.63 -6.18 0.20
N TRP A 203 2.57 -6.26 1.14
CA TRP A 203 3.95 -6.55 0.83
C TRP A 203 4.19 -8.06 0.98
N HIS A 204 4.30 -8.75 -0.16
CA HIS A 204 4.72 -10.14 -0.22
C HIS A 204 6.25 -10.19 -0.24
N LEU A 205 6.85 -10.31 0.95
CA LEU A 205 8.28 -10.09 1.17
C LEU A 205 9.15 -11.27 0.74
N VAL A 206 8.67 -12.49 0.93
CA VAL A 206 9.46 -13.73 0.82
C VAL A 206 8.63 -14.82 0.17
N ASP A 207 9.30 -15.73 -0.54
CA ASP A 207 8.68 -16.86 -1.27
C ASP A 207 9.79 -17.90 -1.55
N ASP A 208 9.54 -18.90 -2.38
CA ASP A 208 10.49 -19.93 -2.80
C ASP A 208 11.80 -19.37 -3.37
N SER A 209 11.70 -18.28 -4.12
CA SER A 209 12.79 -17.75 -4.93
C SER A 209 13.83 -17.00 -4.11
N SER A 210 13.40 -16.17 -3.15
CA SER A 210 14.33 -15.45 -2.29
C SER A 210 13.76 -15.06 -0.92
N PHE A 211 14.67 -14.78 0.02
CA PHE A 211 14.37 -14.25 1.34
C PHE A 211 15.11 -12.92 1.55
N PRO A 212 14.60 -11.79 1.02
CA PRO A 212 15.28 -10.48 1.10
C PRO A 212 15.08 -9.77 2.44
N TYR A 213 14.04 -10.10 3.22
CA TYR A 213 13.79 -9.49 4.54
C TYR A 213 14.93 -9.78 5.52
N GLU A 214 15.55 -8.76 6.11
CA GLU A 214 16.63 -8.90 7.10
C GLU A 214 16.06 -9.17 8.50
N SER A 215 16.11 -10.44 8.92
CA SER A 215 15.71 -10.81 10.26
C SER A 215 16.84 -10.63 11.29
N PHE A 216 16.57 -9.93 12.40
CA PHE A 216 17.55 -9.77 13.47
C PHE A 216 17.60 -10.98 14.42
N THR A 217 16.50 -11.74 14.53
CA THR A 217 16.44 -13.01 15.27
C THR A 217 17.06 -14.16 14.48
N PHE A 218 16.89 -14.18 13.15
CA PHE A 218 17.42 -15.22 12.27
C PHE A 218 18.21 -14.66 11.07
N PRO A 219 19.41 -14.08 11.27
CA PRO A 219 20.18 -13.47 10.19
C PRO A 219 20.56 -14.41 9.04
N GLU A 220 20.59 -15.72 9.30
CA GLU A 220 20.93 -16.73 8.30
C GLU A 220 19.84 -16.91 7.23
N LEU A 221 18.58 -16.54 7.51
CA LEU A 221 17.50 -16.54 6.52
C LEU A 221 17.87 -15.66 5.33
N THR A 222 18.24 -14.41 5.59
CA THR A 222 18.61 -13.44 4.55
C THR A 222 19.95 -13.76 3.93
N ARG A 223 20.96 -14.10 4.75
CA ARG A 223 22.33 -14.38 4.27
C ARG A 223 22.42 -15.54 3.29
N LYS A 224 21.54 -16.53 3.44
CA LYS A 224 21.54 -17.74 2.61
C LYS A 224 20.33 -17.83 1.67
N GLY A 225 19.26 -17.10 1.96
CA GLY A 225 18.01 -17.12 1.22
C GLY A 225 17.82 -15.96 0.25
N SER A 226 18.49 -14.82 0.42
CA SER A 226 18.43 -13.70 -0.55
C SER A 226 19.17 -14.03 -1.84
N TYR A 227 18.83 -13.34 -2.94
CA TYR A 227 19.59 -13.43 -4.18
C TYR A 227 21.05 -12.99 -4.02
N ASN A 228 21.28 -11.97 -3.20
CA ASN A 228 22.60 -11.47 -2.87
C ASN A 228 22.59 -10.84 -1.46
N PRO A 229 23.42 -11.33 -0.53
CA PRO A 229 23.36 -10.96 0.88
C PRO A 229 23.82 -9.53 1.19
N ALA A 230 24.27 -8.76 0.19
CA ALA A 230 24.71 -7.37 0.34
C ALA A 230 23.87 -6.36 -0.45
N THR A 231 23.22 -6.78 -1.53
CA THR A 231 22.57 -5.85 -2.49
C THR A 231 21.08 -6.10 -2.68
N HIS A 232 20.58 -7.29 -2.34
CA HIS A 232 19.18 -7.69 -2.56
C HIS A 232 18.54 -8.04 -1.22
N ILE A 233 18.61 -7.08 -0.30
CA ILE A 233 18.10 -7.19 1.06
C ILE A 233 17.24 -5.97 1.40
N TYR A 234 16.28 -6.17 2.31
CA TYR A 234 15.56 -5.10 2.99
C TYR A 234 16.02 -5.08 4.44
N THR A 235 16.84 -4.09 4.77
CA THR A 235 17.35 -3.89 6.12
C THR A 235 16.24 -3.44 7.06
N ALA A 236 16.48 -3.51 8.37
CA ALA A 236 15.56 -2.95 9.36
C ALA A 236 15.28 -1.44 9.15
N GLN A 237 16.23 -0.70 8.54
CA GLN A 237 16.02 0.70 8.20
C GLN A 237 15.12 0.87 6.97
N ASP A 238 15.32 0.06 5.93
CA ASP A 238 14.48 0.10 4.72
C ASP A 238 13.02 -0.20 5.07
N VAL A 239 12.78 -1.22 5.92
CA VAL A 239 11.41 -1.59 6.35
C VAL A 239 10.76 -0.44 7.14
N LYS A 240 11.49 0.22 8.04
CA LYS A 240 10.98 1.38 8.78
C LYS A 240 10.66 2.55 7.85
N GLU A 241 11.51 2.78 6.86
CA GLU A 241 11.31 3.84 5.88
C GLU A 241 10.04 3.59 5.06
N VAL A 242 9.83 2.36 4.55
CA VAL A 242 8.59 1.99 3.84
C VAL A 242 7.36 2.21 4.70
N ILE A 243 7.38 1.79 5.98
CA ILE A 243 6.26 1.96 6.91
C ILE A 243 5.94 3.44 7.14
N GLU A 244 6.95 4.26 7.42
CA GLU A 244 6.72 5.70 7.65
C GLU A 244 6.29 6.42 6.37
N TYR A 245 6.91 6.10 5.24
CA TYR A 245 6.58 6.68 3.94
C TYR A 245 5.14 6.37 3.53
N ALA A 246 4.68 5.15 3.79
CA ALA A 246 3.30 4.73 3.62
C ALA A 246 2.36 5.46 4.60
N ARG A 247 2.73 5.59 5.88
CA ARG A 247 1.94 6.30 6.89
C ARG A 247 1.69 7.76 6.50
N LEU A 248 2.71 8.47 6.02
CA LEU A 248 2.60 9.86 5.54
C LEU A 248 1.65 10.02 4.32
N ARG A 249 1.23 8.91 3.71
CA ARG A 249 0.27 8.82 2.60
C ARG A 249 -1.05 8.15 2.99
N GLY A 250 -1.22 7.83 4.28
CA GLY A 250 -2.39 7.11 4.78
C GLY A 250 -2.50 5.72 4.17
N ILE A 251 -1.37 5.03 4.00
CA ILE A 251 -1.28 3.66 3.49
C ILE A 251 -0.80 2.77 4.62
N ARG A 252 -1.51 1.66 4.85
CA ARG A 252 -1.14 0.59 5.78
C ARG A 252 -0.14 -0.34 5.11
N VAL A 253 0.86 -0.81 5.85
CA VAL A 253 1.79 -1.85 5.38
C VAL A 253 1.36 -3.18 5.98
N LEU A 254 0.76 -4.02 5.14
CA LEU A 254 0.33 -5.38 5.50
C LEU A 254 1.37 -6.35 4.96
N ALA A 255 2.21 -6.85 5.86
CA ALA A 255 3.28 -7.78 5.53
C ALA A 255 2.75 -9.21 5.40
N GLU A 256 3.29 -9.93 4.43
CA GLU A 256 3.05 -11.34 4.20
C GLU A 256 4.33 -12.15 4.34
N PHE A 257 4.22 -13.22 5.13
CA PHE A 257 5.23 -14.27 5.29
C PHE A 257 4.54 -15.61 5.10
N ASP A 258 4.39 -16.00 3.84
CA ASP A 258 3.59 -17.16 3.43
C ASP A 258 4.18 -18.48 3.95
N THR A 259 3.30 -19.28 4.57
CA THR A 259 3.58 -20.63 5.07
C THR A 259 2.31 -21.51 5.02
N PRO A 260 2.42 -22.84 4.85
CA PRO A 260 3.64 -23.64 4.77
C PRO A 260 4.19 -23.83 3.35
N GLY A 261 3.44 -23.43 2.32
CA GLY A 261 3.89 -23.35 0.93
C GLY A 261 4.98 -22.28 0.75
N HIS A 262 5.45 -22.07 -0.49
CA HIS A 262 6.26 -20.90 -0.84
C HIS A 262 7.47 -20.60 0.08
N THR A 263 8.14 -21.65 0.58
CA THR A 263 9.14 -21.54 1.65
C THR A 263 10.52 -22.10 1.31
N LEU A 264 10.81 -22.42 0.04
CA LEU A 264 12.11 -22.98 -0.36
C LEU A 264 13.31 -22.11 0.04
N SER A 265 13.17 -20.78 0.00
CA SER A 265 14.23 -19.85 0.42
C SER A 265 14.52 -19.91 1.93
N TRP A 266 13.50 -20.21 2.75
CA TRP A 266 13.59 -20.26 4.21
C TRP A 266 14.49 -21.40 4.68
N GLY A 267 14.37 -22.56 4.02
CA GLY A 267 15.16 -23.76 4.34
C GLY A 267 16.67 -23.59 4.18
N ARG A 268 17.11 -22.57 3.44
CA ARG A 268 18.54 -22.25 3.30
C ARG A 268 19.13 -21.65 4.58
N GLY A 269 18.33 -20.89 5.32
CA GLY A 269 18.74 -20.26 6.58
C GLY A 269 18.47 -21.11 7.82
N VAL A 270 17.46 -21.98 7.77
CA VAL A 270 16.99 -22.76 8.92
C VAL A 270 17.00 -24.25 8.59
N SER A 271 18.06 -24.94 9.03
CA SER A 271 18.22 -26.37 8.85
C SER A 271 17.07 -27.17 9.48
N GLY A 272 16.48 -28.09 8.72
CA GLY A 272 15.42 -28.96 9.19
C GLY A 272 14.01 -28.34 9.20
N LEU A 273 13.86 -27.09 8.71
CA LEU A 273 12.55 -26.44 8.61
C LEU A 273 11.65 -27.09 7.53
N LEU A 274 12.22 -27.37 6.36
CA LEU A 274 11.47 -27.91 5.21
C LEU A 274 11.43 -29.43 5.22
N THR A 275 10.35 -30.01 4.67
CA THR A 275 10.24 -31.45 4.54
C THR A 275 11.19 -31.97 3.45
N PRO A 276 12.10 -32.93 3.73
CA PRO A 276 12.86 -33.60 2.69
C PRO A 276 11.96 -34.54 1.90
N CYS A 277 12.02 -34.46 0.57
CA CYS A 277 11.23 -35.30 -0.31
C CYS A 277 11.93 -36.62 -0.60
N TYR A 278 11.17 -37.68 -0.85
CA TYR A 278 11.69 -39.04 -1.09
C TYR A 278 11.34 -39.53 -2.49
N SER A 279 12.27 -40.27 -3.10
CA SER A 279 12.04 -41.04 -4.31
C SER A 279 12.19 -42.52 -3.97
N GLY A 280 11.06 -43.19 -3.71
CA GLY A 280 11.05 -44.54 -3.16
C GLY A 280 11.52 -44.54 -1.70
N SER A 281 12.56 -45.29 -1.38
CA SER A 281 13.09 -45.41 -0.01
C SER A 281 14.22 -44.42 0.31
N GLN A 282 14.67 -43.62 -0.66
CA GLN A 282 15.81 -42.73 -0.52
C GLN A 282 15.40 -41.25 -0.60
N PRO A 283 16.05 -40.34 0.15
CA PRO A 283 15.89 -38.91 -0.04
C PRO A 283 16.23 -38.51 -1.47
N SER A 284 15.37 -37.70 -2.08
CA SER A 284 15.53 -37.20 -3.46
C SER A 284 16.55 -36.08 -3.59
N GLY A 285 16.94 -35.46 -2.47
CA GLY A 285 17.77 -34.26 -2.43
C GLY A 285 16.99 -32.95 -2.60
N THR A 286 15.68 -33.00 -2.85
CA THR A 286 14.81 -31.82 -2.88
C THR A 286 14.02 -31.66 -1.57
N PHE A 287 13.50 -30.45 -1.39
CA PHE A 287 12.66 -30.08 -0.25
C PHE A 287 11.29 -29.63 -0.76
N GLY A 288 10.28 -29.78 0.09
CA GLY A 288 8.93 -29.29 -0.16
C GLY A 288 8.50 -28.25 0.89
N PRO A 289 7.20 -28.19 1.23
CA PRO A 289 6.68 -27.25 2.22
C PRO A 289 7.34 -27.39 3.60
N VAL A 290 7.13 -26.38 4.45
CA VAL A 290 7.48 -26.42 5.88
C VAL A 290 7.04 -27.74 6.50
N ASN A 291 7.88 -28.34 7.34
CA ASN A 291 7.60 -29.62 7.97
C ASN A 291 6.71 -29.45 9.22
N PRO A 292 5.42 -29.84 9.16
CA PRO A 292 4.47 -29.55 10.24
C PRO A 292 4.53 -30.56 11.38
N ILE A 293 5.36 -31.61 11.28
CA ILE A 293 5.41 -32.69 12.29
C ILE A 293 6.44 -32.43 13.39
N LEU A 294 7.28 -31.41 13.23
CA LEU A 294 8.40 -31.12 14.14
C LEU A 294 8.06 -29.97 15.09
N ASN A 295 8.36 -30.14 16.38
CA ASN A 295 8.20 -29.06 17.35
C ASN A 295 9.11 -27.86 17.06
N SER A 296 10.32 -28.12 16.54
CA SER A 296 11.28 -27.09 16.14
C SER A 296 10.71 -26.13 15.09
N THR A 297 9.81 -26.61 14.22
CA THR A 297 9.10 -25.76 13.25
C THR A 297 8.28 -24.70 13.98
N TYR A 298 7.47 -25.11 14.95
CA TYR A 298 6.63 -24.18 15.71
C TYR A 298 7.44 -23.28 16.63
N GLU A 299 8.53 -23.77 17.22
CA GLU A 299 9.47 -22.94 17.98
C GLU A 299 10.08 -21.84 17.10
N PHE A 300 10.58 -22.19 15.92
CA PHE A 300 11.07 -21.23 14.93
C PHE A 300 9.99 -20.21 14.54
N MET A 301 8.81 -20.66 14.11
CA MET A 301 7.71 -19.77 13.69
C MET A 301 7.30 -18.83 14.82
N ASN A 302 7.26 -19.30 16.06
CA ASN A 302 6.91 -18.45 17.20
C ASN A 302 7.95 -17.36 17.45
N THR A 303 9.25 -17.70 17.37
CA THR A 303 10.33 -16.72 17.55
C THR A 303 10.42 -15.75 16.37
N PHE A 304 10.16 -16.21 15.15
CA PHE A 304 10.20 -15.36 13.96
C PHE A 304 9.04 -14.37 13.94
N PHE A 305 7.81 -14.82 14.17
CA PHE A 305 6.65 -13.94 14.18
C PHE A 305 6.59 -13.01 15.41
N LEU A 306 7.32 -13.31 16.48
CA LEU A 306 7.58 -12.36 17.56
C LEU A 306 8.25 -11.08 17.04
N GLU A 307 9.27 -11.25 16.20
CA GLU A 307 9.95 -10.15 15.56
C GLU A 307 9.04 -9.46 14.54
N VAL A 308 8.39 -10.20 13.66
CA VAL A 308 7.49 -9.63 12.63
C VAL A 308 6.40 -8.77 13.28
N ASN A 309 5.82 -9.24 14.38
CA ASN A 309 4.82 -8.48 15.15
C ASN A 309 5.37 -7.17 15.73
N SER A 310 6.64 -7.14 16.11
CA SER A 310 7.31 -5.95 16.62
C SER A 310 7.75 -4.98 15.51
N VAL A 311 8.05 -5.48 14.31
CA VAL A 311 8.57 -4.68 13.19
C VAL A 311 7.43 -4.02 12.42
N PHE A 312 6.39 -4.78 12.10
CA PHE A 312 5.25 -4.29 11.33
C PHE A 312 4.13 -3.88 12.26
N PRO A 313 3.75 -2.60 12.36
CA PRO A 313 2.81 -2.15 13.37
C PRO A 313 1.34 -2.31 12.96
N ASP A 314 1.04 -2.69 11.70
CA ASP A 314 -0.33 -2.95 11.28
C ASP A 314 -0.95 -4.07 12.12
N PHE A 315 -2.23 -3.89 12.44
CA PHE A 315 -3.00 -4.81 13.24
C PHE A 315 -3.17 -6.18 12.56
N TYR A 316 -3.11 -6.20 11.22
CA TYR A 316 -3.21 -7.41 10.42
C TYR A 316 -1.83 -7.84 9.92
N LEU A 317 -1.63 -9.16 9.86
CA LEU A 317 -0.54 -9.79 9.12
C LEU A 317 -1.13 -10.87 8.23
N HIS A 318 -0.63 -11.01 7.00
CA HIS A 318 -1.02 -12.08 6.10
C HIS A 318 -0.12 -13.30 6.36
N LEU A 319 -0.73 -14.46 6.55
CA LEU A 319 -0.01 -15.70 6.79
C LEU A 319 0.18 -16.55 5.53
N GLY A 320 -0.40 -16.12 4.40
CA GLY A 320 -0.42 -16.86 3.15
C GLY A 320 -1.26 -18.12 3.29
N GLY A 321 -0.66 -19.26 3.00
CA GLY A 321 -1.30 -20.58 3.07
C GLY A 321 -1.92 -21.01 1.76
N ASP A 322 -1.47 -20.48 0.63
CA ASP A 322 -1.89 -20.89 -0.70
C ASP A 322 -0.99 -21.99 -1.31
N GLU A 323 -1.55 -22.64 -2.33
CA GLU A 323 -0.90 -23.56 -3.27
C GLU A 323 0.03 -24.64 -2.67
N VAL A 324 -0.28 -25.16 -1.47
CA VAL A 324 0.55 -26.19 -0.83
C VAL A 324 0.54 -27.51 -1.62
N ASP A 325 1.67 -27.86 -2.24
CA ASP A 325 1.86 -29.16 -2.88
C ASP A 325 2.18 -30.27 -1.85
N PHE A 326 1.24 -31.21 -1.71
CA PHE A 326 1.35 -32.33 -0.79
C PHE A 326 2.25 -33.47 -1.29
N ALA A 327 2.77 -33.44 -2.52
CA ALA A 327 3.56 -34.54 -3.09
C ALA A 327 4.79 -34.87 -2.23
N CYS A 328 5.50 -33.85 -1.76
CA CYS A 328 6.68 -34.05 -0.91
C CYS A 328 6.30 -34.64 0.46
N TRP A 329 5.27 -34.11 1.13
CA TRP A 329 4.74 -34.67 2.36
C TRP A 329 4.30 -36.13 2.20
N LYS A 330 3.63 -36.45 1.09
CA LYS A 330 3.20 -37.82 0.78
C LYS A 330 4.37 -38.76 0.57
N SER A 331 5.47 -38.29 0.01
CA SER A 331 6.67 -39.10 -0.20
C SER A 331 7.41 -39.42 1.11
N ASN A 332 7.32 -38.55 2.12
CA ASN A 332 8.15 -38.62 3.30
C ASN A 332 7.63 -39.66 4.33
N PRO A 333 8.44 -40.65 4.75
CA PRO A 333 8.01 -41.73 5.65
C PRO A 333 7.68 -41.25 7.06
N ASP A 334 8.37 -40.21 7.57
CA ASP A 334 8.10 -39.66 8.91
C ASP A 334 6.78 -38.91 8.92
N VAL A 335 6.48 -38.16 7.85
CA VAL A 335 5.18 -37.51 7.67
C VAL A 335 4.07 -38.55 7.58
N GLN A 336 4.24 -39.63 6.81
CA GLN A 336 3.29 -40.74 6.74
C GLN A 336 3.04 -41.40 8.11
N ALA A 337 4.09 -41.59 8.91
CA ALA A 337 3.97 -42.10 10.27
C ALA A 337 3.17 -41.14 11.18
N PHE A 338 3.39 -39.84 11.04
CA PHE A 338 2.63 -38.82 11.76
C PHE A 338 1.15 -38.78 11.33
N MET A 339 0.87 -38.87 10.03
CA MET A 339 -0.50 -38.97 9.48
C MET A 339 -1.26 -40.13 10.10
N LYS A 340 -0.62 -41.31 10.18
CA LYS A 340 -1.19 -42.50 10.83
C LYS A 340 -1.41 -42.29 12.33
N LYS A 341 -0.47 -41.66 13.04
CA LYS A 341 -0.57 -41.37 14.48
C LYS A 341 -1.71 -40.41 14.80
N LYS A 342 -1.93 -39.40 13.95
CA LYS A 342 -3.00 -38.39 14.12
C LYS A 342 -4.36 -38.84 13.59
N GLY A 343 -4.41 -39.94 12.84
CA GLY A 343 -5.65 -40.45 12.24
C GLY A 343 -6.11 -39.66 11.01
N PHE A 344 -5.22 -38.91 10.36
CA PHE A 344 -5.54 -38.13 9.15
C PHE A 344 -5.64 -38.99 7.88
N GLY A 345 -5.25 -40.28 7.95
CA GLY A 345 -5.28 -41.18 6.80
C GLY A 345 -4.39 -40.68 5.67
N ASN A 346 -4.96 -40.53 4.47
CA ASN A 346 -4.26 -40.01 3.27
C ASN A 346 -4.68 -38.57 2.92
N ASP A 347 -5.40 -37.88 3.81
CA ASP A 347 -5.93 -36.54 3.58
C ASP A 347 -4.96 -35.46 4.07
N PHE A 348 -4.01 -35.07 3.21
CA PHE A 348 -2.99 -34.08 3.55
C PHE A 348 -3.54 -32.67 3.81
N LYS A 349 -4.78 -32.38 3.42
CA LYS A 349 -5.46 -31.12 3.78
C LYS A 349 -5.68 -31.02 5.29
N GLN A 350 -5.86 -32.15 5.99
CA GLN A 350 -5.93 -32.16 7.45
C GLN A 350 -4.58 -31.87 8.09
N LEU A 351 -3.48 -32.26 7.45
CA LEU A 351 -2.13 -31.95 7.94
C LEU A 351 -1.82 -30.46 7.78
N GLU A 352 -2.15 -29.89 6.62
CA GLU A 352 -2.10 -28.45 6.38
C GLU A 352 -2.98 -27.69 7.39
N SER A 353 -4.23 -28.10 7.56
CA SER A 353 -5.14 -27.51 8.55
C SER A 353 -4.57 -27.59 9.97
N PHE A 354 -3.95 -28.72 10.34
CA PHE A 354 -3.27 -28.89 11.62
C PHE A 354 -2.13 -27.88 11.80
N TYR A 355 -1.33 -27.65 10.76
CA TYR A 355 -0.28 -26.64 10.76
C TYR A 355 -0.83 -25.24 11.00
N ILE A 356 -1.75 -24.79 10.13
CA ILE A 356 -2.31 -23.43 10.15
C ILE A 356 -3.02 -23.18 11.48
N GLN A 357 -3.84 -24.13 11.97
CA GLN A 357 -4.54 -23.98 13.25
C GLN A 357 -3.57 -23.88 14.42
N THR A 358 -2.55 -24.75 14.48
CA THR A 358 -1.57 -24.73 15.58
C THR A 358 -0.81 -23.41 15.60
N PHE A 359 -0.43 -22.91 14.41
CA PHE A 359 0.25 -21.64 14.26
C PHE A 359 -0.63 -20.46 14.66
N CYS A 360 -1.83 -20.33 14.08
CA CYS A 360 -2.78 -19.25 14.40
C CYS A 360 -3.19 -19.22 15.88
N GLN A 361 -3.42 -20.38 16.51
CA GLN A 361 -3.76 -20.47 17.94
C GLN A 361 -2.60 -19.97 18.80
N THR A 362 -1.37 -20.31 18.45
CA THR A 362 -0.20 -19.87 19.21
C THR A 362 0.03 -18.37 19.07
N GLN A 363 -0.17 -17.82 17.88
CA GLN A 363 -0.05 -16.39 17.63
C GLN A 363 -1.16 -15.59 18.34
N SER A 364 -2.42 -16.06 18.26
CA SER A 364 -3.57 -15.41 18.91
C SER A 364 -3.48 -15.43 20.44
N SER A 365 -3.02 -16.53 21.03
CA SER A 365 -2.89 -16.64 22.48
C SER A 365 -1.77 -15.79 23.07
N ARG A 366 -0.72 -15.50 22.29
CA ARG A 366 0.45 -14.72 22.75
C ARG A 366 0.34 -13.23 22.44
N TYR A 367 -0.32 -12.85 21.34
CA TYR A 367 -0.32 -11.48 20.83
C TYR A 367 -1.74 -10.97 20.56
N GLY A 368 -2.70 -11.35 21.41
CA GLY A 368 -4.17 -11.25 21.23
C GLY A 368 -4.78 -9.88 20.87
N GLU A 369 -3.96 -8.90 20.57
CA GLU A 369 -4.35 -7.69 19.85
C GLU A 369 -4.36 -7.94 18.33
N LYS A 370 -3.34 -8.54 17.70
CA LYS A 370 -3.30 -8.67 16.22
C LYS A 370 -4.22 -9.74 15.63
N LYS A 371 -4.67 -9.50 14.40
CA LYS A 371 -5.40 -10.47 13.56
C LYS A 371 -4.49 -11.04 12.47
N TYR A 372 -4.66 -12.33 12.22
CA TYR A 372 -3.92 -13.06 11.20
C TYR A 372 -4.89 -13.43 10.09
N GLN A 373 -4.59 -13.00 8.86
CA GLN A 373 -5.42 -13.24 7.67
C GLN A 373 -4.81 -14.31 6.78
#